data_AF-G0HMU0-F1
#
_entry.id   AF-G0HMU0-F1
#
_cell.length_a   1.000
_cell.length_b   1.000
_cell.length_c   1.000
_cell.angle_alpha   90.00
_cell.angle_beta   90.00
_cell.angle_gamma   90.00
#
_symmetry.space_group_name_H-M   'P 1'
#
loop_
_entity.id
_entity.type
_entity.pdbx_description
1 polymer ?
#
loop_
_entity_poly.entity_id
_entity_poly.type
_entity_poly.pdbx_seq_one_letter_code
_entity_poly.pdbx_strand_id
1 'polypeptide(L)' 'MGIKVIGTAGVLLLAKKRGVVDEVKLLLGSLVDRGFRISDDVIEFILKAAGEC' A
#
# COMPACT_ATOMS: atom_id res chain seq x y z
N MET A 1 8.66 -17.55 -18.09
CA MET A 1 9.21 -16.43 -17.29
C MET A 1 8.03 -15.58 -16.84
N GLY A 2 7.74 -15.55 -15.54
CA GLY A 2 6.50 -14.95 -15.02
C GLY A 2 6.66 -13.46 -14.75
N ILE A 3 5.60 -12.69 -15.03
CA ILE A 3 5.50 -11.29 -14.65
C ILE A 3 5.32 -11.25 -13.13
N LYS A 4 6.14 -10.46 -12.42
CA LYS A 4 5.89 -10.17 -11.00
C LYS A 4 4.65 -9.27 -10.92
N VAL A 5 3.51 -9.87 -10.62
CA VAL A 5 2.26 -9.14 -10.41
C VAL A 5 2.32 -8.47 -9.04
N ILE A 6 2.09 -7.17 -9.00
CA ILE A 6 1.87 -6.41 -7.76
C ILE A 6 0.45 -5.83 -7.79
N GLY A 7 -0.28 -5.94 -6.68
CA GLY A 7 -1.58 -5.29 -6.51
C GLY A 7 -1.45 -3.81 -6.17
N THR A 8 -2.58 -3.09 -6.10
CA THR A 8 -2.65 -1.64 -5.84
C THR A 8 -1.89 -1.23 -4.58
N ALA A 9 -2.01 -1.97 -3.48
CA ALA A 9 -1.30 -1.67 -2.24
C ALA A 9 0.23 -1.78 -2.40
N GLY A 10 0.71 -2.73 -3.21
CA GLY A 10 2.12 -2.86 -3.56
C GLY A 10 2.63 -1.71 -4.43
N VAL A 11 1.78 -1.14 -5.29
CA VAL A 11 2.10 0.08 -6.06
C VAL A 11 2.27 1.28 -5.14
N LEU A 12 1.38 1.46 -4.15
CA LEU A 12 1.49 2.55 -3.16
C LEU A 12 2.77 2.43 -2.33
N LEU A 13 3.09 1.22 -1.88
CA LEU A 13 4.34 0.95 -1.17
C LEU A 13 5.58 1.28 -2.01
N LEU A 14 5.56 0.91 -3.30
CA LEU A 14 6.64 1.24 -4.23
C LEU A 14 6.78 2.75 -4.42
N ALA A 15 5.66 3.47 -4.53
CA ALA A 15 5.65 4.92 -4.64
C ALA A 15 6.32 5.60 -3.43
N LYS A 16 5.99 5.15 -2.21
CA LYS A 16 6.64 5.64 -0.98
C LYS A 16 8.13 5.37 -0.96
N LYS A 17 8.54 4.15 -1.29
CA LYS A 17 9.97 3.79 -1.36
C LYS A 17 10.75 4.59 -2.40
N ARG A 18 10.07 5.14 -3.40
CA ARG A 18 10.64 6.03 -4.42
C ARG A 18 10.52 7.51 -4.08
N GLY A 19 9.93 7.87 -2.93
CA GLY A 19 9.71 9.26 -2.53
C GLY A 19 8.67 10.00 -3.39
N VAL A 20 7.78 9.26 -4.08
CA VAL A 20 6.70 9.86 -4.89
C VAL A 20 5.52 10.28 -4.03
N VAL A 21 5.31 9.59 -2.90
CA VAL A 21 4.25 9.89 -1.93
C VAL A 21 4.84 9.90 -0.52
N ASP A 22 4.35 10.80 0.31
CA ASP A 22 4.87 11.00 1.66
C ASP A 22 4.26 10.05 2.69
N GLU A 23 3.01 9.61 2.50
CA GLU A 23 2.31 8.75 3.47
C GLU A 23 1.44 7.69 2.76
N VAL A 24 1.78 6.41 2.94
CA VAL A 24 1.02 5.29 2.36
C VAL A 24 -0.30 5.09 3.10
N LYS A 25 -0.32 5.34 4.42
CA LYS A 25 -1.49 5.20 5.28
C LYS A 25 -2.69 6.01 4.81
N LEU A 26 -2.47 7.27 4.42
CA LEU A 26 -3.53 8.16 3.93
C LEU A 26 -4.16 7.62 2.63
N LEU A 27 -3.32 7.09 1.72
CA LEU A 27 -3.78 6.56 0.45
C LEU A 27 -4.50 5.21 0.62
N LEU A 28 -4.00 4.34 1.50
CA LEU A 28 -4.67 3.09 1.83
C LEU A 28 -6.03 3.33 2.48
N GLY A 29 -6.12 4.27 3.43
CA GLY A 29 -7.38 4.67 4.06
C GLY A 29 -8.40 5.15 3.02
N SER A 30 -7.98 6.05 2.13
CA SER A 30 -8.84 6.55 1.04
C SER A 30 -9.35 5.44 0.11
N LEU A 31 -8.56 4.38 -0.14
CA LEU A 31 -9.02 3.23 -0.92
C LEU A 31 -10.10 2.45 -0.15
N VAL A 32 -9.86 2.14 1.12
CA VAL A 32 -10.82 1.42 1.96
C VAL A 32 -12.13 2.20 2.10
N ASP A 33 -12.06 3.51 2.33
CA ASP A 33 -13.22 4.41 2.42
C ASP A 33 -14.04 4.44 1.12
N ARG A 34 -13.40 4.20 -0.02
CA ARG A 34 -14.05 4.11 -1.35
C ARG A 34 -14.54 2.70 -1.68
N GLY A 35 -14.52 1.79 -0.72
CA GLY A 35 -15.04 0.43 -0.85
C GLY A 35 -14.01 -0.60 -1.35
N PHE A 36 -12.72 -0.25 -1.41
CA PHE A 36 -11.67 -1.21 -1.74
C PHE A 36 -11.47 -2.19 -0.58
N ARG A 37 -11.62 -3.48 -0.84
CA ARG A 37 -11.46 -4.51 0.19
C ARG A 37 -10.00 -4.88 0.33
N ILE A 38 -9.41 -4.52 1.46
CA ILE A 38 -8.06 -4.88 1.87
C ILE A 38 -8.18 -5.44 3.29
N SER A 39 -7.63 -6.63 3.55
CA SER A 39 -7.65 -7.18 4.90
C SER A 39 -6.72 -6.38 5.82
N ASP A 40 -7.04 -6.37 7.11
CA ASP A 40 -6.24 -5.68 8.12
C ASP A 40 -4.77 -6.17 8.13
N ASP A 41 -4.55 -7.48 7.96
CA ASP A 41 -3.21 -8.08 7.85
C ASP A 41 -2.39 -7.47 6.69
N VAL A 42 -3.05 -7.21 5.54
CA VAL A 42 -2.38 -6.61 4.38
C VAL A 42 -2.10 -5.14 4.63
N ILE A 43 -3.04 -4.41 5.24
CA ILE A 43 -2.82 -3.01 5.63
C ILE A 43 -1.62 -2.93 6.57
N GLU A 44 -1.61 -3.72 7.63
CA GLU A 44 -0.54 -3.75 8.63
C GLU A 44 0.81 -4.10 8.00
N PHE A 45 0.85 -5.12 7.14
CA PHE A 45 2.05 -5.49 6.41
C PHE A 45 2.59 -4.33 5.55
N ILE A 46 1.72 -3.62 4.84
CA ILE A 46 2.13 -2.50 3.98
C ILE A 46 2.64 -1.33 4.81
N LEU A 47 1.97 -0.97 5.92
CA LEU A 47 2.40 0.10 6.82
C LEU A 47 3.77 -0.21 7.44
N LYS A 48 3.97 -1.45 7.92
CA LYS A 48 5.26 -1.94 8.40
C LYS A 48 6.34 -1.83 7.33
N ALA A 49 6.05 -2.26 6.11
CA ALA A 49 7.00 -2.20 4.99
C ALA A 49 7.30 -0.77 4.52
N ALA A 50 6.40 0.19 4.80
CA ALA A 50 6.55 1.62 4.52
C ALA A 50 7.25 2.41 5.65
N GLY A 51 7.40 1.81 6.84
CA GLY A 51 7.95 2.48 8.02
C GLY A 51 6.93 3.40 8.74
N GLU A 52 5.63 3.11 8.61
CA GLU A 52 4.52 3.94 9.12
C GLU A 52 3.73 3.26 10.26
N CYS A 53 4.41 2.43 11.07
CA CYS A 53 3.84 1.72 12.22
C CYS A 53 3.27 2.65 13.29
#